data_AF-A0A1V9YBT1-F1
#
_entry.id   AF-A0A1V9YBT1-F1
#
_cell.length_a   1.000
_cell.length_b   1.000
_cell.length_c   1.000
_cell.angle_alpha   90.00
_cell.angle_beta   90.00
_cell.angle_gamma   90.00
#
_symmetry.space_group_name_H-M   'P 1'
#
loop_
_entity.id
_entity.type
_entity.pdbx_description
1 polymer ?
#
loop_
_entity_poly.entity_id
_entity_poly.type
_entity_poly.pdbx_seq_one_letter_code
_entity_poly.pdbx_strand_id
1 'polypeptide(L)'
;MPPIELHDDEVTCAICLDIFSSPITLPCGHTFDRACFVEVATRTAKDDSSIPCPVCRLPISRTIVATLRINSLVDTLVQRAFPLAHARRRRTSNEERYAPVYLPTADAPPLAKMSGFLFACYALVFCMNAAFIRHTYLTSR
;
A
#
# COMPACT_ATOMS: atom_id res chain seq x y z
N MET A 1 -24.10 -25.93 16.66
CA MET A 1 -23.56 -25.17 15.53
C MET A 1 -22.08 -25.01 15.79
N PRO A 2 -21.19 -25.58 14.95
CA PRO A 2 -19.75 -25.34 15.08
C PRO A 2 -19.45 -23.85 14.91
N PRO A 3 -18.36 -23.33 15.50
CA PRO A 3 -17.93 -21.96 15.24
C PRO A 3 -17.65 -21.78 13.74
N ILE A 4 -18.06 -20.64 13.19
CA ILE A 4 -17.78 -20.29 11.80
C ILE A 4 -16.27 -20.04 11.70
N GLU A 5 -15.57 -20.90 10.97
CA GLU A 5 -14.15 -20.73 10.65
C GLU A 5 -14.05 -19.82 9.42
N LEU A 6 -13.57 -18.59 9.62
CA LEU A 6 -13.29 -17.64 8.55
C LEU A 6 -11.91 -17.93 7.96
N HIS A 7 -11.84 -18.03 6.64
CA HIS A 7 -10.58 -18.25 5.93
C HIS A 7 -10.03 -16.94 5.35
N ASP A 8 -8.71 -16.86 5.17
CA ASP A 8 -8.01 -15.66 4.69
C ASP A 8 -8.58 -15.17 3.34
N ASP A 9 -8.92 -16.09 2.43
CA ASP A 9 -9.45 -15.80 1.10
C ASP A 9 -10.84 -15.15 1.13
N GLU A 10 -11.65 -15.43 2.16
CA GLU A 10 -12.98 -14.82 2.35
C GLU A 10 -12.89 -13.35 2.79
N VAL A 11 -11.74 -12.94 3.33
CA VAL A 11 -11.49 -11.60 3.86
C VAL A 11 -10.41 -10.83 3.10
N THR A 12 -10.08 -11.28 1.89
CA THR A 12 -9.01 -10.72 1.06
C THR A 12 -9.56 -9.86 -0.08
N CYS A 13 -8.92 -8.71 -0.31
CA CYS A 13 -9.24 -7.85 -1.43
C CYS A 13 -8.74 -8.45 -2.74
N ALA A 14 -9.65 -8.71 -3.70
CA ALA A 14 -9.32 -9.31 -4.98
C ALA A 14 -8.47 -8.41 -5.93
N ILE A 15 -8.18 -7.16 -5.54
CA ILE A 15 -7.34 -6.23 -6.32
C ILE A 15 -5.89 -6.28 -5.83
N CYS A 16 -5.66 -6.07 -4.52
CA CYS A 16 -4.30 -6.06 -3.95
C CYS A 16 -3.87 -7.40 -3.35
N LEU A 17 -4.77 -8.39 -3.29
CA LEU A 17 -4.54 -9.74 -2.78
C LEU A 17 -4.05 -9.76 -1.32
N ASP A 18 -4.57 -8.85 -0.50
CA ASP A 18 -4.26 -8.72 0.93
C ASP A 18 -5.56 -8.54 1.74
N ILE A 19 -5.52 -8.85 3.03
CA ILE A 19 -6.69 -8.80 3.93
C ILE A 19 -7.33 -7.41 3.93
N PHE A 20 -8.66 -7.28 3.94
CA PHE A 20 -9.33 -5.98 3.83
C PHE A 20 -8.86 -4.91 4.83
N SER A 21 -8.75 -3.66 4.35
CA SER A 21 -8.43 -2.45 5.10
C SER A 21 -9.29 -1.31 4.57
N SER A 22 -10.25 -0.87 5.39
CA SER A 22 -11.33 0.03 4.94
C SER A 22 -12.12 -0.55 3.74
N PRO A 23 -12.69 -1.76 3.90
CA PRO A 23 -13.48 -2.41 2.84
C PRO A 23 -14.70 -1.59 2.46
N ILE A 24 -15.02 -1.54 1.17
CA ILE A 24 -16.28 -1.04 0.61
C ILE A 24 -16.97 -2.20 -0.11
N THR A 25 -18.29 -2.28 -0.01
CA THR A 25 -19.08 -3.28 -0.72
C THR A 25 -19.83 -2.59 -1.84
N LEU A 26 -19.64 -3.08 -3.06
CA LEU A 26 -20.33 -2.59 -4.25
C LEU A 26 -21.78 -3.08 -4.27
N PRO A 27 -22.70 -2.44 -5.02
CA PRO A 27 -24.08 -2.92 -5.16
C PRO A 27 -24.21 -4.35 -5.69
N CYS A 28 -23.20 -4.86 -6.38
CA CYS A 28 -23.15 -6.25 -6.83
C CYS A 28 -22.77 -7.26 -5.72
N GLY A 29 -22.49 -6.79 -4.50
CA GLY A 29 -22.12 -7.63 -3.34
C GLY A 29 -20.61 -7.87 -3.17
N HIS A 30 -19.78 -7.59 -4.18
CA HIS A 30 -18.33 -7.75 -4.06
C HIS A 30 -17.69 -6.66 -3.21
N THR A 31 -16.72 -7.05 -2.39
CA THR A 31 -16.03 -6.16 -1.45
C THR A 31 -14.57 -5.97 -1.86
N PHE A 32 -14.09 -4.73 -1.76
CA PHE A 32 -12.73 -4.30 -2.10
C PHE A 32 -12.27 -3.25 -1.10
N ASP A 33 -10.98 -2.97 -1.03
CA ASP A 33 -10.54 -1.78 -0.31
C ASP A 33 -10.96 -0.52 -1.04
N ARG A 34 -11.31 0.51 -0.27
CA ARG A 34 -11.68 1.80 -0.81
C ARG A 34 -10.61 2.36 -1.77
N ALA A 35 -9.34 2.29 -1.37
CA ALA A 35 -8.24 2.80 -2.18
C ALA A 35 -8.11 2.04 -3.50
N CYS A 36 -8.17 0.70 -3.47
CA CYS A 36 -8.05 -0.14 -4.64
C CYS A 36 -9.18 0.10 -5.65
N PHE A 37 -10.44 0.18 -5.19
CA PHE A 37 -11.55 0.43 -6.10
C PHE A 37 -11.53 1.87 -6.68
N VAL A 38 -11.11 2.86 -5.89
CA VAL A 38 -10.90 4.23 -6.39
C VAL A 38 -9.80 4.25 -7.47
N GLU A 39 -8.73 3.47 -7.32
CA GLU A 39 -7.69 3.37 -8.34
C GLU A 39 -8.19 2.70 -9.64
N VAL A 40 -9.04 1.68 -9.54
CA VAL A 40 -9.73 1.14 -10.72
C VAL A 40 -10.61 2.22 -11.39
N ALA A 41 -11.32 3.01 -10.58
CA ALA A 41 -12.16 4.10 -11.06
C ALA A 41 -11.38 5.22 -11.77
N THR A 42 -10.16 5.53 -11.32
CA THR A 42 -9.29 6.55 -11.94
C THR A 42 -8.64 6.07 -13.23
N ARG A 43 -8.34 4.77 -13.35
CA ARG A 43 -7.77 4.16 -14.57
C ARG A 43 -8.80 3.94 -15.68
N THR A 44 -10.08 3.80 -15.32
CA THR A 44 -11.18 3.70 -16.29
C THR A 44 -11.41 5.06 -16.95
N ALA A 45 -11.69 5.13 -18.25
CA ALA A 45 -11.84 6.39 -18.99
C ALA A 45 -12.94 7.28 -18.38
N LYS A 46 -12.65 8.56 -18.12
CA LYS A 46 -13.58 9.47 -17.43
C LYS A 46 -14.93 9.61 -18.13
N ASP A 47 -14.96 9.38 -19.43
CA ASP A 47 -16.16 9.47 -20.28
C ASP A 47 -17.09 8.27 -20.10
N ASP A 48 -16.62 7.15 -19.53
CA ASP A 48 -17.46 6.01 -19.20
C ASP A 48 -18.36 6.35 -18.02
N SER A 49 -19.67 6.17 -18.16
CA SER A 49 -20.63 6.41 -17.07
C SER A 49 -20.55 5.38 -15.93
N SER A 50 -19.85 4.27 -16.15
CA SER A 50 -19.75 3.16 -15.20
C SER A 50 -18.33 2.59 -15.11
N ILE A 51 -18.05 1.92 -14.01
CA ILE A 51 -16.82 1.19 -13.73
C ILE A 51 -17.18 -0.29 -13.61
N PRO A 52 -16.57 -1.19 -14.40
CA PRO A 52 -16.86 -2.61 -14.28
C PRO A 52 -16.34 -3.15 -12.94
N CYS A 53 -17.16 -3.95 -12.24
CA CYS A 53 -16.70 -4.68 -11.06
C CYS A 53 -15.52 -5.60 -11.43
N PRO A 54 -14.38 -5.57 -10.70
CA PRO A 54 -13.22 -6.41 -11.01
C PRO A 54 -13.49 -7.93 -10.96
N VAL A 55 -14.53 -8.38 -10.26
CA VAL A 55 -14.87 -9.81 -10.13
C VAL A 55 -15.95 -10.21 -11.12
N CYS A 56 -17.16 -9.65 -11.02
CA CYS A 56 -18.30 -10.07 -11.83
C CYS A 56 -18.57 -9.21 -13.07
N ARG A 57 -17.78 -8.15 -13.29
CA ARG A 57 -17.93 -7.20 -14.40
C ARG A 57 -19.26 -6.44 -14.47
N LEU A 58 -20.12 -6.56 -13.45
CA LEU A 58 -21.35 -5.76 -13.39
C LEU A 58 -20.98 -4.26 -13.40
N PRO A 59 -21.62 -3.43 -14.24
CA PRO A 59 -21.32 -2.01 -14.33
C PRO A 59 -21.78 -1.28 -13.06
N ILE A 60 -20.85 -0.60 -12.41
CA ILE A 60 -21.08 0.19 -11.20
C ILE A 60 -21.08 1.66 -11.59
N SER A 61 -22.17 2.38 -11.33
CA SER A 61 -22.25 3.81 -11.69
C SER A 61 -21.08 4.61 -11.09
N ARG A 62 -20.45 5.49 -11.88
CA ARG A 62 -19.39 6.36 -11.34
C ARG A 62 -19.89 7.29 -10.23
N THR A 63 -21.15 7.70 -10.29
CA THR A 63 -21.74 8.62 -9.31
C THR A 63 -21.76 8.04 -7.90
N ILE A 64 -21.88 6.71 -7.77
CA ILE A 64 -21.93 6.07 -6.45
C ILE A 64 -20.55 5.90 -5.82
N VAL A 65 -19.46 5.97 -6.59
CA VAL A 65 -18.08 5.78 -6.08
C VAL A 65 -17.76 6.76 -4.96
N ALA A 66 -18.19 8.02 -5.10
CA ALA A 66 -17.99 9.06 -4.10
C ALA A 66 -18.82 8.83 -2.82
N THR A 67 -19.94 8.10 -2.92
CA THR A 67 -20.86 7.85 -1.81
C THR A 67 -20.62 6.50 -1.13
N LEU A 68 -19.79 5.62 -1.68
CA LEU A 68 -19.47 4.33 -1.08
C LEU A 68 -18.85 4.51 0.30
N ARG A 69 -19.46 3.88 1.30
CA ARG A 69 -19.06 3.92 2.71
C ARG A 69 -18.27 2.67 3.04
N ILE A 70 -17.42 2.78 4.05
CA ILE A 70 -16.73 1.62 4.61
C ILE A 70 -17.78 0.67 5.18
N ASN A 71 -17.69 -0.60 4.79
CA ASN A 71 -18.46 -1.67 5.39
C ASN A 71 -17.86 -1.99 6.76
N SER A 72 -18.37 -1.32 7.80
CA SER A 72 -17.89 -1.46 9.18
C SER A 72 -18.06 -2.87 9.73
N LEU A 73 -19.03 -3.63 9.24
CA LEU A 73 -19.22 -5.03 9.64
C LEU A 73 -18.06 -5.88 9.15
N VAL A 74 -17.70 -5.78 7.86
CA VAL A 74 -16.55 -6.52 7.31
C VAL A 74 -15.25 -6.04 7.97
N ASP A 75 -15.05 -4.73 8.11
CA ASP A 75 -13.86 -4.18 8.79
C ASP A 75 -13.73 -4.69 10.24
N THR A 76 -14.84 -4.80 10.97
CA THR A 76 -14.86 -5.32 12.35
C THR A 76 -14.60 -6.83 12.40
N LEU A 77 -15.16 -7.59 11.47
CA LEU A 77 -14.94 -9.03 11.38
C LEU A 77 -13.46 -9.32 11.13
N VAL A 78 -12.86 -8.61 10.17
CA VAL A 78 -11.44 -8.73 9.85
C VAL A 78 -10.55 -8.35 11.03
N GLN A 79 -10.88 -7.27 11.74
CA GLN A 79 -10.17 -6.86 12.95
C GLN A 79 -10.14 -7.93 14.04
N ARG A 80 -11.24 -8.69 14.18
CA ARG A 80 -11.40 -9.69 15.24
C ARG A 80 -10.80 -11.04 14.85
N ALA A 81 -11.03 -11.46 13.61
CA ALA A 81 -10.53 -12.74 13.11
C ALA A 81 -9.02 -12.68 12.79
N PHE A 82 -8.52 -11.55 12.27
CA PHE A 82 -7.15 -11.40 11.77
C PHE A 82 -6.45 -10.12 12.30
N PRO A 83 -6.33 -9.94 13.63
CA PRO A 83 -5.85 -8.69 14.22
C PRO A 83 -4.41 -8.32 13.83
N LEU A 84 -3.50 -9.29 13.76
CA LEU A 84 -2.09 -9.05 13.41
C LEU A 84 -1.92 -8.65 11.94
N ALA A 85 -2.60 -9.36 11.05
CA ALA A 85 -2.54 -9.09 9.61
C ALA A 85 -3.19 -7.73 9.26
N HIS A 86 -4.34 -7.42 9.87
CA HIS A 86 -4.98 -6.11 9.71
C HIS A 86 -4.12 -4.95 10.24
N ALA A 87 -3.50 -5.12 11.42
CA ALA A 87 -2.61 -4.12 11.98
C ALA A 87 -1.37 -3.88 11.11
N ARG A 88 -0.77 -4.95 10.57
CA ARG A 88 0.34 -4.85 9.62
C ARG A 88 -0.05 -4.06 8.38
N ARG A 89 -1.22 -4.34 7.82
CA ARG A 89 -1.70 -3.71 6.59
C ARG A 89 -2.03 -2.22 6.76
N ARG A 90 -2.60 -1.83 7.91
CA ARG A 90 -2.80 -0.40 8.21
C ARG A 90 -1.48 0.37 8.28
N ARG A 91 -0.41 -0.25 8.79
CA ARG A 91 0.94 0.36 8.79
C ARG A 91 1.48 0.54 7.38
N THR A 92 1.46 -0.50 6.53
CA THR A 92 1.97 -0.38 5.15
C THR A 92 1.22 0.69 4.36
N SER A 93 -0.11 0.75 4.45
CA SER A 93 -0.93 1.77 3.78
C SER A 93 -0.65 3.22 4.22
N ASN A 94 0.01 3.42 5.37
CA ASN A 94 0.39 4.72 5.92
C ASN A 94 1.88 5.02 5.66
N GLU A 95 2.73 4.00 5.75
CA GLU A 95 4.16 4.06 5.41
C GLU A 95 4.36 4.34 3.92
N GLU A 96 3.61 3.68 3.03
CA GLU A 96 3.70 3.84 1.56
C GLU A 96 3.21 5.22 1.09
N ARG A 97 2.42 5.93 1.92
CA ARG A 97 2.09 7.36 1.73
C ARG A 97 3.23 8.31 2.08
N TYR A 98 4.19 7.87 2.90
CA TYR A 98 5.34 8.66 3.37
C TYR A 98 6.68 8.12 2.86
N ALA A 99 6.68 6.95 2.21
CA ALA A 99 7.84 6.36 1.59
C ALA A 99 8.23 7.23 0.40
N PRO A 100 9.47 7.76 0.35
CA PRO A 100 9.97 8.38 -0.87
C PRO A 100 9.93 7.31 -1.96
N VAL A 101 9.30 7.64 -3.09
CA VAL A 101 9.30 6.78 -4.27
C VAL A 101 10.75 6.63 -4.71
N TYR A 102 11.40 5.54 -4.29
CA TYR A 102 12.65 5.12 -4.91
C TYR A 102 12.25 4.51 -6.24
N LEU A 103 12.15 5.36 -7.27
CA LEU A 103 12.10 4.89 -8.65
C LEU A 103 13.29 3.94 -8.85
N PRO A 104 13.11 2.77 -9.49
CA PRO A 104 14.25 2.04 -10.02
C PRO A 104 14.78 2.91 -11.16
N THR A 105 15.74 3.81 -10.86
CA THR A 105 16.54 4.39 -11.91
C THR A 105 17.33 3.24 -12.53
N ALA A 106 17.18 3.07 -13.83
CA ALA A 106 17.82 2.03 -14.63
C ALA A 106 19.35 2.19 -14.75
N ASP A 107 19.97 2.84 -13.76
CA ASP A 107 21.40 3.16 -13.68
C ASP A 107 21.97 2.74 -12.32
N ALA A 108 21.60 1.56 -11.81
CA ALA A 108 22.44 0.91 -10.81
C ALA A 108 23.70 0.43 -11.53
N PRO A 109 24.89 1.06 -11.31
CA PRO A 109 26.11 0.55 -11.91
C PRO A 109 26.36 -0.87 -11.36
N PRO A 110 26.78 -1.84 -12.19
CA PRO A 110 27.06 -3.17 -11.70
C PRO A 110 28.14 -3.09 -10.61
N LEU A 111 27.85 -3.67 -9.44
CA LEU A 111 28.75 -3.87 -8.29
C LEU A 111 29.91 -4.84 -8.61
N ALA A 112 30.49 -4.71 -9.80
CA ALA A 112 31.58 -5.52 -10.29
C ALA A 112 32.37 -4.70 -11.32
N LYS A 113 33.03 -3.63 -10.86
CA LYS A 113 34.28 -3.01 -11.38
C LYS A 113 34.40 -1.56 -10.85
N MET A 114 34.73 -1.40 -9.57
CA MET A 114 35.25 -0.12 -9.07
C MET A 114 36.70 -0.37 -8.64
N SER A 115 37.65 0.29 -9.31
CA SER A 115 39.06 0.26 -8.93
C SER A 115 39.27 0.98 -7.59
N GLY A 116 40.31 0.57 -6.85
CA GLY A 116 40.53 0.96 -5.45
C GLY A 116 40.66 2.46 -5.15
N PHE A 117 40.79 3.31 -6.17
CA PHE A 117 40.87 4.77 -5.99
C PHE A 117 39.49 5.42 -5.77
N LEU A 118 38.43 4.87 -6.37
CA LEU A 118 37.06 5.42 -6.25
C LEU A 118 36.37 5.02 -4.94
N PHE A 119 36.75 3.88 -4.37
CA PHE A 119 36.26 3.44 -3.05
C PHE A 119 36.76 4.38 -1.93
N ALA A 120 37.99 4.87 -2.05
CA ALA A 120 38.58 5.81 -1.09
C ALA A 120 37.86 7.17 -1.11
N CYS A 121 37.54 7.72 -2.29
CA CYS A 121 36.77 8.96 -2.38
C CYS A 121 35.36 8.83 -1.79
N TYR A 122 34.68 7.70 -2.03
CA TYR A 122 33.34 7.46 -1.47
C TYR A 122 33.38 7.33 0.06
N ALA A 123 34.37 6.59 0.60
CA ALA A 123 34.58 6.47 2.04
C ALA A 123 34.94 7.82 2.70
N LEU A 124 35.75 8.66 2.05
CA LEU A 124 36.12 9.99 2.57
C LEU A 124 34.93 10.95 2.62
N VAL A 125 34.09 10.97 1.58
CA VAL A 125 32.85 11.79 1.57
C VAL A 125 31.88 11.31 2.65
N PHE A 126 31.80 10.00 2.91
CA PHE A 126 30.99 9.45 4.00
C PHE A 126 31.57 9.74 5.39
N CYS A 127 32.89 9.66 5.56
CA CYS A 127 33.57 9.97 6.82
C CYS A 127 33.44 11.45 7.21
N MET A 128 33.50 12.37 6.23
CA MET A 128 33.29 13.80 6.50
C MET A 128 31.84 14.10 6.92
N ASN A 129 30.85 13.43 6.33
CA ASN A 129 29.45 13.52 6.77
C ASN A 129 29.23 12.94 8.17
N ALA A 130 29.85 11.81 8.50
CA ALA A 130 29.75 11.21 9.83
C ALA A 130 30.42 12.08 10.93
N ALA A 131 31.54 12.73 10.64
CA ALA A 131 32.21 13.63 11.57
C ALA A 131 31.43 14.94 11.81
N PHE A 132 30.76 15.48 10.78
CA PHE A 132 29.91 16.67 10.91
C PHE A 132 28.63 16.41 11.74
N ILE A 133 28.02 15.24 11.58
CA ILE A 133 26.86 14.82 12.38
C ILE A 133 27.26 14.61 13.85
N ARG A 134 28.45 14.08 14.14
CA ARG A 134 28.90 13.86 15.52
C ARG A 134 29.25 15.17 16.25
N HIS A 135 29.78 16.17 15.54
CA HIS A 135 30.14 17.46 16.11
C HIS A 135 28.92 18.34 16.40
N THR A 136 27.89 18.30 15.56
CA THR A 136 26.63 19.03 15.78
C THR A 136 25.80 18.47 16.95
N TYR A 137 25.86 17.16 17.20
CA TYR A 137 25.13 16.53 18.32
C TYR A 137 25.79 16.67 19.71
N LEU A 138 27.08 17.01 19.79
CA LEU A 138 27.80 17.16 21.07
C LEU A 138 27.98 18.61 21.54
N THR A 139 27.69 19.61 20.69
CA THR A 139 27.72 21.04 21.06
C THR A 139 26.33 21.64 21.31
N SER A 140 25.29 20.81 21.42
CA SER A 140 23.92 21.21 21.77
C SER A 140 23.44 20.55 23.09
N ARG A 141 24.28 20.64 24.12
CA ARG A 141 23.92 20.49 25.54
C ARG A 141 24.60 21.57 26.35
#